data_AF-A0A952T657-F1
#
_entry.id   AF-A0A952T657-F1
#
_cell.length_a   1.000
_cell.length_b   1.000
_cell.length_c   1.000
_cell.angle_alpha   90.00
_cell.angle_beta   90.00
_cell.angle_gamma   90.00
#
_symmetry.space_group_name_H-M   'P 1'
#
loop_
_entity.id
_entity.type
_entity.pdbx_description
1 polymer ?
#
loop_
_entity_poly.entity_id
_entity_poly.type
_entity_poly.pdbx_seq_one_letter_code
_entity_poly.pdbx_strand_id
1 'polypeptide(L)'
;MTTRYKPQTAKARPWDDIEEHYVDLNKHGWGHERLLELVKRIKSSGLRDRLFAYTSIDKLVVSIYDPIEWNREALHIQFDRQNQRWTFEYYAKPPGTKPESERQYSSDLGIDKFFKFIEGIKW
;
A
#
# COMPACT_ATOMS: atom_id res chain seq x y z
N MET A 1 -31.77 -11.92 -5.71
CA MET A 1 -31.25 -10.90 -6.67
C MET A 1 -29.73 -10.98 -6.65
N THR A 2 -29.11 -11.49 -7.71
CA THR A 2 -27.64 -11.49 -7.86
C THR A 2 -27.23 -10.10 -8.32
N THR A 3 -26.78 -9.26 -7.39
CA THR A 3 -26.18 -7.97 -7.72
C THR A 3 -24.98 -8.23 -8.62
N ARG A 4 -24.99 -7.76 -9.88
CA ARG A 4 -23.85 -7.89 -10.79
C ARG A 4 -22.67 -7.13 -10.18
N TYR A 5 -21.62 -7.87 -9.84
CA TYR A 5 -20.36 -7.32 -9.39
C TYR A 5 -19.82 -6.31 -10.41
N LYS A 6 -19.46 -5.10 -9.95
CA LYS A 6 -18.81 -4.07 -10.75
C LYS A 6 -17.49 -3.68 -10.07
N PRO A 7 -16.34 -3.95 -10.69
CA PRO A 7 -15.05 -3.65 -10.09
C PRO A 7 -14.83 -2.14 -9.98
N GLN A 8 -14.42 -1.71 -8.79
CA GLN A 8 -13.91 -0.36 -8.56
C GLN A 8 -12.39 -0.43 -8.67
N THR A 9 -11.85 0.32 -9.62
CA THR A 9 -10.43 0.30 -9.92
C THR A 9 -9.84 1.70 -9.87
N ALA A 10 -8.56 1.79 -9.51
CA ALA A 10 -7.73 2.97 -9.65
C ALA A 10 -6.57 2.65 -10.61
N LYS A 11 -6.18 3.62 -11.43
CA LYS A 11 -4.94 3.48 -12.20
C LYS A 11 -3.74 3.56 -11.28
N ALA A 12 -2.74 2.72 -11.53
CA ALA A 12 -1.46 2.87 -10.88
C ALA A 12 -0.83 4.22 -11.23
N ARG A 13 -0.05 4.76 -10.30
CA ARG A 13 0.77 5.95 -10.51
C ARG A 13 2.24 5.54 -10.60
N PRO A 14 3.06 6.24 -11.42
CA PRO A 14 4.49 6.06 -11.39
C PRO A 14 5.05 6.20 -9.96
N TRP A 15 6.05 5.39 -9.62
CA TRP A 15 6.67 5.44 -8.29
C TRP A 15 7.32 6.79 -7.99
N ASP A 16 7.81 7.50 -9.00
CA ASP A 16 8.34 8.87 -8.85
C ASP A 16 7.23 9.83 -8.38
N ASP A 17 6.06 9.80 -9.01
CA ASP A 17 4.90 10.62 -8.63
C ASP A 17 4.39 10.30 -7.22
N ILE A 18 4.46 9.04 -6.79
CA ILE A 18 4.09 8.61 -5.44
C ILE A 18 5.10 9.13 -4.41
N GLU A 19 6.40 9.05 -4.71
CA GLU A 19 7.44 9.61 -3.85
C GLU A 19 7.26 11.12 -3.69
N GLU A 20 7.09 11.84 -4.81
CA GLU A 20 6.89 13.28 -4.81
C GLU A 20 5.65 13.69 -4.01
N HIS A 21 4.56 12.93 -4.13
CA HIS A 21 3.34 13.15 -3.35
C HIS A 21 3.61 13.10 -1.83
N TYR A 22 4.34 12.10 -1.33
CA TYR A 22 4.66 12.05 0.10
C TYR A 22 5.69 13.09 0.53
N VAL A 23 6.64 13.45 -0.35
CA VAL A 23 7.55 14.59 -0.09
C VAL A 23 6.76 15.88 0.11
N ASP A 24 5.78 16.14 -0.76
CA ASP A 24 4.92 17.33 -0.68
C ASP A 24 4.06 17.34 0.60
N LEU A 25 3.38 16.23 0.90
CA LEU A 25 2.60 16.10 2.13
C LEU A 25 3.47 16.31 3.39
N ASN A 26 4.70 15.80 3.42
CA ASN A 26 5.60 15.99 4.55
C ASN A 26 6.06 17.44 4.70
N LYS A 27 6.30 18.16 3.59
CA LYS A 27 6.58 19.61 3.64
C LYS A 27 5.44 20.40 4.27
N HIS A 28 4.20 19.93 4.08
CA HIS A 28 3.00 20.50 4.68
C HIS A 28 2.67 19.95 6.08
N GLY A 29 3.54 19.15 6.68
CA GLY A 29 3.41 18.70 8.07
C GLY A 29 2.51 17.49 8.31
N TRP A 30 2.10 16.78 7.25
CA TRP A 30 1.21 15.61 7.37
C TRP A 30 1.84 14.41 8.07
N GLY A 31 3.17 14.30 8.11
CA GLY A 31 3.87 13.31 8.93
C GLY A 31 3.85 11.88 8.37
N HIS A 32 4.01 11.73 7.06
CA HIS A 32 4.13 10.49 6.31
C HIS A 32 5.58 10.12 5.98
N GLU A 33 6.56 10.49 6.81
CA GLU A 33 7.99 10.24 6.56
C GLU A 33 8.29 8.74 6.47
N ARG A 34 7.57 7.91 7.25
CA ARG A 34 7.70 6.45 7.20
C ARG A 34 7.18 5.85 5.89
N LEU A 35 6.04 6.33 5.39
CA LEU A 35 5.53 5.90 4.08
C LEU A 35 6.48 6.33 2.95
N LEU A 36 7.03 7.55 3.03
CA LEU A 36 8.06 8.01 2.11
C LEU A 36 9.31 7.10 2.14
N GLU A 37 9.77 6.72 3.33
CA GLU A 37 10.88 5.78 3.50
C GLU A 37 10.57 4.43 2.82
N LEU A 38 9.38 3.87 3.06
CA LEU A 38 8.93 2.64 2.42
C LEU A 38 8.93 2.75 0.88
N VAL A 39 8.37 3.82 0.32
CA VAL A 39 8.34 4.06 -1.14
C VAL A 39 9.76 4.11 -1.70
N LYS A 40 10.66 4.85 -1.07
CA LYS A 40 12.08 4.91 -1.48
C LYS A 40 12.74 3.53 -1.45
N ARG A 41 12.43 2.70 -0.44
CA ARG A 41 12.96 1.33 -0.33
C ARG A 41 12.38 0.40 -1.41
N ILE A 42 11.11 0.55 -1.77
CA ILE A 42 10.53 -0.20 -2.91
C ILE A 42 11.23 0.19 -4.20
N LYS A 43 11.41 1.49 -4.45
CA LYS A 43 12.07 2.01 -5.66
C LYS A 43 13.52 1.58 -5.82
N SER A 44 14.26 1.48 -4.73
CA SER A 44 15.65 1.02 -4.73
C SER A 44 15.80 -0.51 -4.74
N SER A 45 14.68 -1.24 -4.71
CA SER A 45 14.64 -2.70 -4.79
C SER A 45 14.20 -3.18 -6.18
N GLY A 46 14.30 -4.48 -6.43
CA GLY A 46 13.72 -5.11 -7.64
C GLY A 46 12.19 -5.16 -7.67
N LEU A 47 11.50 -4.67 -6.63
CA LEU A 47 10.03 -4.70 -6.57
C LEU A 47 9.37 -3.60 -7.40
N ARG A 48 10.06 -2.49 -7.72
CA ARG A 48 9.43 -1.36 -8.42
C ARG A 48 8.83 -1.77 -9.78
N ASP A 49 9.46 -2.73 -10.46
CA ASP A 49 9.08 -3.17 -11.80
C ASP A 49 8.00 -4.27 -11.76
N ARG A 50 7.72 -4.83 -10.57
CA ARG A 50 6.73 -5.91 -10.35
C ARG A 50 5.47 -5.40 -9.65
N LEU A 51 5.61 -4.37 -8.83
CA LEU A 51 4.53 -3.81 -8.04
C LEU A 51 4.03 -2.51 -8.67
N PHE A 52 2.71 -2.38 -8.68
CA PHE A 52 1.98 -1.19 -9.02
C PHE A 52 1.39 -0.59 -7.74
N ALA A 53 1.25 0.73 -7.70
CA ALA A 53 0.69 1.40 -6.53
C ALA A 53 -0.09 2.66 -6.87
N TYR A 54 -0.93 3.09 -5.95
CA TYR A 54 -1.51 4.43 -5.91
C TYR A 54 -1.62 4.92 -4.46
N THR A 55 -1.86 6.22 -4.28
CA THR A 55 -2.07 6.83 -2.97
C THR A 55 -3.55 7.10 -2.74
N SER A 56 -4.04 6.83 -1.52
CA SER A 56 -5.42 7.08 -1.12
C SER A 56 -5.43 7.81 0.23
N ILE A 57 -5.54 9.14 0.19
CA ILE A 57 -5.46 10.04 1.36
C ILE A 57 -4.14 9.84 2.10
N ASP A 58 -4.10 8.94 3.08
CA ASP A 58 -2.99 8.64 3.97
C ASP A 58 -2.46 7.21 3.79
N LYS A 59 -3.05 6.42 2.89
CA LYS A 59 -2.64 5.05 2.60
C LYS A 59 -1.83 4.94 1.30
N LEU A 60 -0.85 4.05 1.32
CA LEU A 60 -0.24 3.49 0.13
C LEU A 60 -0.96 2.19 -0.21
N VAL A 61 -1.48 2.06 -1.43
CA VAL A 61 -2.12 0.82 -1.90
C VAL A 61 -1.24 0.19 -2.96
N VAL A 62 -0.90 -1.08 -2.77
CA VAL A 62 0.05 -1.83 -3.62
C VAL A 62 -0.62 -3.09 -4.17
N SER A 63 -0.33 -3.43 -5.44
CA SER A 63 -0.82 -4.63 -6.12
C SER A 63 0.18 -5.09 -7.18
N ILE A 64 -0.06 -6.27 -7.76
CA ILE A 64 0.66 -6.79 -8.95
C ILE A 64 -0.10 -6.50 -10.26
N TYR A 65 -1.23 -5.80 -10.20
CA TYR A 65 -2.04 -5.46 -11.37
C TYR A 65 -2.12 -3.94 -11.59
N ASP A 66 -2.24 -3.54 -12.86
CA ASP A 66 -2.66 -2.20 -13.27
C ASP A 66 -3.73 -2.35 -14.38
N PRO A 67 -4.96 -1.84 -14.20
CA PRO A 67 -5.45 -1.06 -13.06
C PRO A 67 -5.65 -1.88 -11.77
N ILE A 68 -5.50 -1.21 -10.63
CA ILE A 68 -5.60 -1.81 -9.29
C ILE A 68 -7.07 -1.84 -8.87
N GLU A 69 -7.60 -3.03 -8.58
CA GLU A 69 -8.92 -3.19 -7.96
C GLU A 69 -8.82 -2.92 -6.45
N TRP A 70 -9.65 -2.02 -5.91
CA TRP A 70 -9.44 -1.48 -4.56
C TRP A 70 -9.33 -2.54 -3.47
N ASN A 71 -10.14 -3.59 -3.55
CA ASN A 71 -10.17 -4.64 -2.53
C ASN A 71 -9.90 -6.01 -3.14
N ARG A 72 -9.04 -6.15 -4.15
CA ARG A 72 -8.69 -7.48 -4.67
C ARG A 72 -7.24 -7.54 -5.09
N GLU A 73 -6.55 -8.50 -4.51
CA GLU A 73 -5.10 -8.64 -4.61
C GLU A 73 -4.42 -7.28 -4.41
N ALA A 74 -4.84 -6.60 -3.34
CA ALA A 74 -4.41 -5.26 -2.98
C ALA A 74 -4.00 -5.23 -1.50
N LEU A 75 -2.82 -4.68 -1.24
CA LEU A 75 -2.28 -4.45 0.09
C LEU A 75 -2.38 -2.95 0.41
N HIS A 76 -3.17 -2.64 1.43
CA HIS A 76 -3.32 -1.28 1.94
C HIS A 76 -2.37 -1.10 3.12
N ILE A 77 -1.60 -0.03 3.06
CA ILE A 77 -0.52 0.24 4.01
C ILE A 77 -0.73 1.63 4.58
N GLN A 78 -0.81 1.71 5.89
CA GLN A 78 -0.94 2.94 6.63
C GLN A 78 0.10 2.99 7.74
N PHE A 79 0.54 4.20 8.08
CA PHE A 79 1.37 4.44 9.25
C PHE A 79 0.68 5.42 10.19
N ASP A 80 0.37 4.96 11.40
CA ASP A 80 -0.13 5.79 12.49
C ASP A 80 1.07 6.41 13.21
N ARG A 81 1.27 7.71 12.98
CA ARG A 81 2.33 8.50 13.60
C ARG A 81 2.14 8.67 15.11
N GLN A 82 0.91 8.73 15.61
CA GLN A 82 0.65 8.93 17.04
C GLN A 82 1.03 7.67 17.83
N ASN A 83 0.63 6.51 17.31
CA ASN A 83 0.90 5.23 17.95
C ASN A 83 2.22 4.58 17.53
N GLN A 84 2.92 5.16 16.55
CA GLN A 84 4.15 4.62 15.95
C GLN A 84 3.96 3.19 15.44
N ARG A 85 2.86 2.97 14.71
CA ARG A 85 2.46 1.64 14.21
C ARG A 85 2.14 1.64 12.73
N TRP A 86 2.51 0.54 12.09
CA TRP A 86 2.09 0.20 10.74
C TRP A 86 0.83 -0.65 10.79
N THR A 87 -0.07 -0.45 9.83
CA THR A 87 -1.23 -1.31 9.59
C THR A 87 -1.23 -1.77 8.15
N PHE A 88 -1.21 -3.09 7.96
CA PHE A 88 -1.20 -3.76 6.65
C PHE A 88 -2.49 -4.56 6.50
N GLU A 89 -3.33 -4.17 5.56
CA GLU A 89 -4.60 -4.83 5.25
C GLU A 89 -4.51 -5.43 3.85
N TYR A 90 -4.47 -6.76 3.77
CA TYR A 90 -4.44 -7.47 2.49
C TYR A 90 -5.83 -8.00 2.12
N TYR A 91 -6.27 -7.63 0.92
CA TYR A 91 -7.54 -8.08 0.36
C TYR A 91 -7.26 -9.02 -0.81
N ALA A 92 -7.64 -10.30 -0.69
CA ALA A 92 -7.53 -11.26 -1.79
C ALA A 92 -8.78 -11.33 -2.67
N LYS A 93 -9.94 -10.87 -2.16
CA LYS A 93 -11.25 -11.03 -2.81
C LYS A 93 -12.03 -9.71 -2.88
N PRO A 94 -12.81 -9.49 -3.96
CA PRO A 94 -13.52 -8.25 -4.27
C PRO A 94 -14.31 -7.57 -3.12
N PRO A 95 -14.66 -6.27 -3.27
CA PRO A 95 -15.35 -5.45 -2.27
C PRO A 95 -16.53 -6.12 -1.56
N GLY A 96 -16.62 -5.91 -0.24
CA GLY A 96 -17.65 -6.51 0.64
C GLY A 96 -17.13 -7.62 1.56
N THR A 97 -15.87 -8.04 1.35
CA THR A 97 -15.16 -8.95 2.25
C THR A 97 -14.19 -8.21 3.17
N LYS A 98 -14.03 -8.70 4.39
CA LYS A 98 -12.97 -8.25 5.31
C LYS A 98 -11.58 -8.54 4.69
N PRO A 99 -10.53 -7.82 5.11
CA PRO A 99 -9.16 -8.21 4.77
C PRO A 99 -8.95 -9.70 5.07
N GLU A 100 -8.27 -10.41 4.17
CA GLU A 100 -7.85 -11.80 4.43
C GLU A 100 -6.80 -11.85 5.54
N SER A 101 -5.95 -10.82 5.58
CA SER A 101 -4.97 -10.62 6.63
C SER A 101 -4.94 -9.15 7.02
N GLU A 102 -5.01 -8.90 8.31
CA GLU A 102 -4.72 -7.59 8.91
C GLU A 102 -3.57 -7.78 9.88
N ARG A 103 -2.50 -6.99 9.73
CA ARG A 103 -1.32 -7.08 10.59
C ARG A 103 -0.87 -5.71 11.02
N GLN A 104 -0.48 -5.61 12.28
CA GLN A 104 0.11 -4.41 12.84
C GLN A 104 1.55 -4.66 13.27
N TYR A 105 2.40 -3.67 13.07
CA TYR A 105 3.82 -3.72 13.42
C TYR A 105 4.27 -2.44 14.08
N SER A 106 5.30 -2.51 14.94
CA SER A 106 5.97 -1.32 15.43
C SER A 106 6.69 -0.58 14.31
N SER A 107 6.88 0.74 14.49
CA SER A 107 7.57 1.66 13.58
C SER A 107 8.82 1.07 12.95
N ASP A 108 9.69 0.47 13.76
CA ASP A 108 11.02 -0.02 13.34
C ASP A 108 10.98 -1.32 12.54
N LEU A 109 9.87 -2.07 12.59
CA LEU A 109 9.74 -3.36 11.91
C LEU A 109 8.96 -3.29 10.60
N GLY A 110 8.16 -2.24 10.38
CA GLY A 110 7.18 -2.21 9.29
C GLY A 110 7.77 -2.41 7.91
N ILE A 111 8.88 -1.73 7.59
CA ILE A 111 9.52 -1.85 6.27
C ILE A 111 10.01 -3.29 6.03
N ASP A 112 10.74 -3.89 6.97
CA ASP A 112 11.20 -5.27 6.83
C ASP A 112 10.03 -6.27 6.75
N LYS A 113 8.95 -5.99 7.49
CA LYS A 113 7.72 -6.79 7.44
C LYS A 113 7.00 -6.66 6.12
N PHE A 114 7.06 -5.51 5.45
CA PHE A 114 6.53 -5.34 4.10
C PHE A 114 7.24 -6.27 3.13
N PHE A 115 8.57 -6.24 3.07
CA PHE A 115 9.32 -7.10 2.14
C PHE A 115 9.06 -8.59 2.40
N LYS A 116 9.03 -9.01 3.68
CA LYS A 116 8.67 -10.38 4.06
C LYS A 116 7.25 -10.75 3.68
N PHE A 117 6.32 -9.80 3.76
CA PHE A 117 4.94 -10.02 3.37
C PHE A 117 4.83 -10.24 1.85
N ILE A 118 5.43 -9.36 1.05
CA ILE A 118 5.49 -9.46 -0.42
C ILE A 118 6.12 -10.79 -0.85
N GLU A 119 7.25 -11.17 -0.24
CA GLU A 119 7.90 -12.46 -0.49
C GLU A 119 6.97 -13.64 -0.15
N GLY A 120 6.31 -13.60 1.01
CA GLY A 120 5.43 -14.66 1.48
C GLY A 120 4.21 -14.91 0.59
N ILE A 121 3.69 -13.85 -0.05
CA ILE A 121 2.58 -13.95 -1.02
C ILE A 121 3.06 -14.06 -2.47
N LYS A 122 4.39 -14.13 -2.69
CA LYS A 122 5.05 -14.29 -3.99
C LYS A 122 4.78 -13.17 -4.98
N TRP A 123 4.63 -11.95 -4.47
CA TRP A 123 4.54 -10.73 -5.28
C TRP A 123 5.91 -10.21 -5.72
#